data_AF-A0A935KIH6-F1
#
_entry.id   AF-A0A935KIH6-F1
#
_cell.length_a   1.000
_cell.length_b   1.000
_cell.length_c   1.000
_cell.angle_alpha   90.00
_cell.angle_beta   90.00
_cell.angle_gamma   90.00
#
_symmetry.space_group_name_H-M   'P 1'
#
loop_
_entity.id
_entity.type
_entity.pdbx_description
1 polymer ?
#
loop_
_entity_poly.entity_id
_entity_poly.type
_entity_poly.pdbx_seq_one_letter_code
_entity_poly.pdbx_strand_id
1 'polypeptide(L)'
;MAAEQFWKRIEWYIKLGIPKDTIEELSVSPYAELFKKAVSDWKINPTTVAVFLIQYPKRLKKRGVTTEWLNENMLEEILKSYADKKIPQDALLTTLQTVAELGIFTEEVIQNPVNEKEVDEIINKAKSDCDKMTLYNQNSKSILLMGMIMKKLRGRSPAKIIADRIGFVKGVK
;
A
#
# COMPACT_ATOMS: atom_id res chain seq x y z
N MET A 1 3.64 22.54 23.34
CA MET A 1 2.40 21.97 22.79
C MET A 1 1.92 20.89 23.75
N ALA A 2 0.72 21.03 24.30
CA ALA A 2 0.18 20.07 25.27
C ALA A 2 -0.05 18.73 24.56
N ALA A 3 0.52 17.65 25.09
CA ALA A 3 0.21 16.30 24.63
C ALA A 3 -1.31 16.12 24.72
N GLU A 4 -1.96 15.99 23.56
CA GLU A 4 -3.37 15.61 23.51
C GLU A 4 -3.52 14.35 24.36
N GLN A 5 -4.41 14.40 25.35
CA GLN A 5 -4.51 13.34 26.33
C GLN A 5 -4.78 12.01 25.60
N PHE A 6 -3.95 11.01 25.88
CA PHE A 6 -3.93 9.70 25.22
C PHE A 6 -5.32 9.10 24.94
N TRP A 7 -6.23 9.22 25.91
CA TRP A 7 -7.62 8.74 25.79
C TRP A 7 -8.41 9.43 24.68
N LYS A 8 -8.22 10.74 24.46
CA LYS A 8 -8.88 11.48 23.37
C LYS A 8 -8.46 10.96 22.00
N ARG A 9 -7.18 10.58 21.84
CA ARG A 9 -6.68 9.96 20.61
C ARG A 9 -7.35 8.63 20.36
N ILE A 10 -7.46 7.78 21.38
CA ILE A 10 -8.16 6.49 21.29
C ILE A 10 -9.62 6.68 20.86
N GLU A 11 -10.35 7.58 21.52
CA GLU A 11 -11.75 7.87 21.18
C GLU A 11 -11.90 8.31 19.72
N TRP A 12 -10.99 9.19 19.27
CA TRP A 12 -10.96 9.64 17.88
C TRP A 12 -10.68 8.50 16.90
N TYR A 13 -9.71 7.64 17.19
CA TYR A 13 -9.36 6.48 16.37
C TYR A 13 -10.48 5.45 16.27
N ILE A 14 -11.18 5.18 17.38
CA ILE A 14 -12.36 4.31 17.40
C ILE A 14 -13.46 4.90 16.51
N LYS A 15 -13.71 6.22 16.62
CA LYS A 15 -14.71 6.90 15.79
C LYS A 15 -14.37 6.87 14.30
N LEU A 16 -13.08 6.93 13.95
CA LEU A 16 -12.61 6.79 12.57
C LEU A 16 -12.70 5.36 12.03
N GLY A 17 -12.90 4.36 12.89
CA GLY A 17 -13.01 2.96 12.49
C GLY A 17 -11.69 2.34 12.01
N ILE A 18 -10.55 2.82 12.50
CA ILE A 18 -9.25 2.20 12.18
C ILE A 18 -9.14 0.81 12.83
N PRO A 19 -8.25 -0.08 12.35
CA PRO A 19 -8.13 -1.43 12.90
C PRO A 19 -7.75 -1.41 14.39
N LYS A 20 -8.44 -2.23 15.19
CA LYS A 20 -8.28 -2.25 16.66
C LYS A 20 -6.84 -2.46 17.11
N ASP A 21 -6.10 -3.32 16.40
CA ASP A 21 -4.70 -3.64 16.67
C ASP A 21 -3.73 -2.46 16.41
N THR A 22 -4.21 -1.39 15.76
CA THR A 22 -3.43 -0.17 15.53
C THR A 22 -3.71 0.95 16.54
N ILE A 23 -4.84 0.90 17.25
CA ILE A 23 -5.34 2.03 18.06
C ILE A 23 -4.39 2.35 19.23
N GLU A 24 -4.12 1.35 20.08
CA GLU A 24 -3.29 1.54 21.27
C GLU A 24 -1.87 2.00 20.89
N GLU A 25 -1.27 1.33 19.91
CA GLU A 25 0.09 1.65 19.49
C GLU A 25 0.19 3.01 18.82
N LEU A 26 -0.77 3.38 17.96
CA LEU A 26 -0.80 4.71 17.35
C LEU A 26 -1.02 5.81 18.39
N SER A 27 -1.75 5.54 19.48
CA SER A 27 -2.05 6.55 20.49
C SER A 27 -0.84 6.95 21.34
N VAL A 28 0.12 6.03 21.54
CA VAL A 28 1.43 6.33 22.15
C VAL A 28 2.56 6.59 21.14
N SER A 29 2.30 6.39 19.84
CA SER A 29 3.32 6.52 18.80
C SER A 29 3.77 7.98 18.61
N PRO A 30 5.05 8.23 18.28
CA PRO A 30 5.50 9.54 17.81
C PRO A 30 4.75 9.99 16.55
N TYR A 31 4.20 9.06 15.75
CA TYR A 31 3.52 9.36 14.49
C TYR A 31 2.05 9.77 14.65
N ALA A 32 1.56 9.99 15.88
CA ALA A 32 0.16 10.39 16.11
C ALA A 32 -0.19 11.73 15.42
N GLU A 33 0.72 12.70 15.44
CA GLU A 33 0.51 13.99 14.76
C GLU A 33 0.58 13.84 13.25
N LEU A 34 1.51 13.03 12.73
CA LEU A 34 1.57 12.69 11.30
C LEU A 34 0.28 12.01 10.84
N PHE A 35 -0.27 11.07 11.63
CA PHE A 35 -1.56 10.47 11.34
C PHE A 35 -2.67 11.52 11.27
N LYS A 36 -2.71 12.44 12.24
CA LYS A 36 -3.69 13.52 12.29
C LYS A 36 -3.63 14.42 11.07
N LYS A 37 -2.41 14.83 10.69
CA LYS A 37 -2.11 15.60 9.48
C LYS A 37 -2.55 14.87 8.22
N ALA A 38 -2.19 13.60 8.07
CA ALA A 38 -2.52 12.79 6.91
C ALA A 38 -4.04 12.61 6.70
N VAL A 39 -4.79 12.39 7.78
CA VAL A 39 -6.25 12.23 7.71
C VAL A 39 -6.96 13.58 7.54
N SER A 40 -6.53 14.60 8.28
CA SER A 40 -7.25 15.88 8.36
C SER A 40 -6.90 16.81 7.20
N ASP A 41 -5.62 16.90 6.84
CA ASP A 41 -5.13 17.89 5.87
C ASP A 41 -5.06 17.26 4.47
N TRP A 42 -4.48 16.06 4.38
CA TRP A 42 -4.32 15.35 3.09
C TRP A 42 -5.51 14.46 2.72
N LYS A 43 -6.51 14.36 3.60
CA LYS A 43 -7.76 13.60 3.38
C LYS A 43 -7.51 12.12 3.02
N ILE A 44 -6.42 11.55 3.50
CA ILE A 44 -6.12 10.14 3.30
C ILE A 44 -7.09 9.29 4.14
N ASN A 45 -7.50 8.13 3.60
CA ASN A 45 -8.32 7.18 4.33
C ASN A 45 -7.65 6.78 5.67
N PRO A 46 -8.32 6.93 6.83
CA PRO A 46 -7.75 6.65 8.14
C PRO A 46 -7.16 5.26 8.30
N THR A 47 -7.84 4.24 7.77
CA THR A 47 -7.38 2.85 7.82
C THR A 47 -6.08 2.68 7.07
N THR A 48 -5.93 3.31 5.90
CA THR A 48 -4.67 3.28 5.13
C THR A 48 -3.52 3.87 5.93
N VAL A 49 -3.72 5.04 6.55
CA VAL A 49 -2.66 5.70 7.34
C VAL A 49 -2.28 4.87 8.58
N ALA A 50 -3.27 4.36 9.32
CA ALA A 50 -3.02 3.53 10.50
C ALA A 50 -2.25 2.25 10.17
N VAL A 51 -2.66 1.56 9.10
CA VAL A 51 -1.99 0.35 8.62
C VAL A 51 -0.56 0.67 8.15
N PHE A 52 -0.35 1.78 7.45
CA PHE A 52 0.95 2.22 6.98
C PHE A 52 1.91 2.54 8.14
N LEU A 53 1.47 3.32 9.13
CA LEU A 53 2.33 3.75 10.23
C LEU A 53 2.63 2.63 11.23
N ILE A 54 1.67 1.72 11.46
CA ILE A 54 1.78 0.71 12.54
C ILE A 54 2.04 -0.69 12.01
N GLN A 55 1.23 -1.18 11.06
CA GLN A 55 1.32 -2.57 10.64
C GLN A 55 2.45 -2.80 9.63
N TYR A 56 2.73 -1.86 8.72
CA TYR A 56 3.72 -2.09 7.67
C TYR A 56 5.15 -2.22 8.22
N PRO A 57 5.65 -1.36 9.12
CA PRO A 57 6.95 -1.56 9.75
C PRO A 57 7.08 -2.94 10.41
N LYS A 58 6.05 -3.42 11.10
CA LYS A 58 6.01 -4.78 11.68
C LYS A 58 6.11 -5.88 10.62
N ARG A 59 5.39 -5.72 9.50
CA ARG A 59 5.44 -6.67 8.37
C ARG A 59 6.84 -6.72 7.75
N LEU A 60 7.51 -5.58 7.64
CA LEU A 60 8.89 -5.49 7.14
C LEU A 60 9.89 -6.13 8.10
N LYS A 61 9.77 -5.85 9.40
CA LYS A 61 10.59 -6.49 10.44
C LYS A 61 10.47 -8.02 10.42
N LYS A 62 9.25 -8.56 10.24
CA LYS A 62 9.02 -10.02 10.06
C LYS A 62 9.67 -10.60 8.79
N ARG A 63 9.99 -9.78 7.80
CA ARG A 63 10.69 -10.17 6.56
C ARG A 63 12.21 -9.99 6.66
N GLY A 64 12.73 -9.58 7.82
CA GLY A 64 14.16 -9.32 8.01
C GLY A 64 14.63 -7.96 7.48
N VAL A 65 13.71 -7.04 7.15
CA VAL A 65 14.06 -5.67 6.73
C VAL A 65 14.18 -4.79 7.97
N THR A 66 15.31 -4.11 8.11
CA THR A 66 15.56 -3.17 9.22
C THR A 66 14.72 -1.91 9.04
N THR A 67 13.98 -1.53 10.08
CA THR A 67 13.09 -0.36 10.08
C THR A 67 13.47 0.69 11.13
N GLU A 68 14.58 0.49 11.85
CA GLU A 68 14.96 1.29 13.02
C GLU A 68 15.39 2.72 12.66
N TRP A 69 15.87 2.92 11.44
CA TRP A 69 16.25 4.24 10.92
C TRP A 69 15.11 4.97 10.20
N LEU A 70 13.93 4.36 10.07
CA LEU A 70 12.77 5.05 9.50
C LEU A 70 12.35 6.18 10.44
N ASN A 71 12.47 7.41 9.96
CA ASN A 71 12.07 8.59 10.70
C ASN A 71 10.72 9.15 10.18
N GLU A 72 10.15 10.08 10.94
CA GLU A 72 8.86 10.69 10.61
C GLU A 72 8.87 11.38 9.23
N ASN A 73 9.97 12.05 8.87
CA ASN A 73 10.09 12.75 7.58
C ASN A 73 9.95 11.79 6.39
N MET A 74 10.60 10.62 6.43
CA MET A 74 10.48 9.62 5.38
C MET A 74 9.04 9.09 5.25
N LEU A 75 8.38 8.85 6.38
CA LEU A 75 6.98 8.40 6.39
C LEU A 75 6.03 9.48 5.87
N GLU A 76 6.28 10.73 6.24
CA GLU A 76 5.56 11.90 5.73
C GLU A 76 5.71 12.03 4.21
N GLU A 77 6.92 11.92 3.65
CA GLU A 77 7.16 12.05 2.21
C GLU A 77 6.45 10.94 1.40
N ILE A 78 6.43 9.71 1.92
CA ILE A 78 5.67 8.61 1.31
C ILE A 78 4.16 8.91 1.36
N LEU A 79 3.62 9.30 2.51
CA LEU A 79 2.20 9.59 2.66
C LEU A 79 1.75 10.79 1.81
N LYS A 80 2.59 11.82 1.70
CA LYS A 80 2.35 12.98 0.84
C LYS A 80 2.34 12.57 -0.63
N SER A 81 3.32 11.78 -1.07
CA SER A 81 3.37 11.24 -2.44
C SER A 81 2.17 10.34 -2.75
N TYR A 82 1.66 9.63 -1.75
CA TYR A 82 0.41 8.86 -1.87
C TYR A 82 -0.83 9.77 -1.98
N ALA A 83 -0.92 10.83 -1.18
CA ALA A 83 -1.99 11.84 -1.29
C ALA A 83 -2.01 12.51 -2.67
N ASP A 84 -0.82 12.80 -3.21
CA ASP A 84 -0.62 13.36 -4.54
C ASP A 84 -0.83 12.34 -5.68
N LYS A 85 -1.25 11.11 -5.36
CA LYS A 85 -1.49 10.00 -6.31
C LYS A 85 -0.27 9.57 -7.11
N LYS A 86 0.94 9.95 -6.69
CA LYS A 86 2.20 9.48 -7.29
C LYS A 86 2.48 8.02 -6.94
N ILE A 87 2.04 7.60 -5.74
CA ILE A 87 2.16 6.22 -5.26
C ILE A 87 0.76 5.60 -5.25
N PRO A 88 0.50 4.45 -5.90
CA PRO A 88 -0.77 3.76 -5.75
C PRO A 88 -0.82 3.02 -4.40
N GLN A 89 -2.02 2.81 -3.85
CA GLN A 89 -2.19 2.16 -2.53
C GLN A 89 -1.46 0.80 -2.44
N ASP A 90 -1.50 0.02 -3.51
CA ASP A 90 -0.86 -1.29 -3.59
C ASP A 90 0.68 -1.23 -3.56
N ALA A 91 1.26 -0.05 -3.82
CA ALA A 91 2.69 0.18 -3.79
C ALA A 91 3.21 0.63 -2.42
N LEU A 92 2.35 1.11 -1.51
CA LEU A 92 2.79 1.72 -0.24
C LEU A 92 3.73 0.82 0.58
N LEU A 93 3.42 -0.48 0.68
CA LEU A 93 4.27 -1.42 1.41
C LEU A 93 5.62 -1.64 0.72
N THR A 94 5.63 -1.75 -0.61
CA THR A 94 6.87 -1.91 -1.37
C THR A 94 7.71 -0.65 -1.38
N THR A 95 7.10 0.53 -1.49
CA THR A 95 7.80 1.81 -1.36
C THR A 95 8.43 1.93 0.02
N LEU A 96 7.67 1.64 1.09
CA LEU A 96 8.23 1.65 2.44
C LEU A 96 9.41 0.67 2.59
N GLN A 97 9.30 -0.52 1.99
CA GLN A 97 10.40 -1.48 1.98
C GLN A 97 11.64 -0.91 1.29
N THR A 98 11.51 -0.33 0.10
CA THR A 98 12.63 0.25 -0.65
C THR A 98 13.26 1.43 0.10
N VAL A 99 12.45 2.30 0.72
CA VAL A 99 12.95 3.39 1.58
C VAL A 99 13.69 2.83 2.79
N ALA A 100 13.16 1.78 3.41
CA ALA A 100 13.83 1.12 4.53
C ALA A 100 15.16 0.50 4.09
N GLU A 101 15.26 -0.10 2.91
CA GLU A 101 16.50 -0.72 2.40
C GLU A 101 17.55 0.33 1.98
N LEU A 102 17.12 1.45 1.39
CA LEU A 102 18.01 2.53 0.95
C LEU A 102 18.36 3.52 2.07
N GLY A 103 17.55 3.59 3.12
CA GLY A 103 17.70 4.55 4.21
C GLY A 103 17.38 6.00 3.81
N ILE A 104 16.82 6.24 2.62
CA ILE A 104 16.41 7.55 2.12
C ILE A 104 15.14 7.43 1.27
N PHE A 105 14.31 8.47 1.29
CA PHE A 105 13.26 8.65 0.30
C PHE A 105 13.79 9.56 -0.81
N THR A 106 13.68 9.10 -2.06
CA THR A 106 13.94 9.91 -3.26
C THR A 106 12.76 9.72 -4.21
N GLU A 107 12.54 10.66 -5.13
CA GLU A 107 11.50 10.47 -6.15
C GLU A 107 11.73 9.21 -6.99
N GLU A 108 12.98 8.74 -7.11
CA GLU A 108 13.34 7.49 -7.79
C GLU A 108 12.82 6.24 -7.07
N VAL A 109 12.53 6.32 -5.75
CA VAL A 109 11.89 5.23 -4.99
C VAL A 109 10.42 5.07 -5.36
N ILE A 110 9.80 6.11 -5.91
CA ILE A 110 8.48 6.00 -6.54
C ILE A 110 8.68 5.23 -7.84
N GLN A 111 8.30 3.95 -7.85
CA GLN A 111 8.37 3.15 -9.07
C GLN A 111 7.61 3.88 -10.18
N ASN A 112 8.30 4.15 -11.30
CA ASN A 112 7.70 4.86 -12.43
C ASN A 112 6.36 4.21 -12.80
N PRO A 113 5.27 5.01 -12.83
CA PRO A 113 3.97 4.50 -13.23
C PRO A 113 4.11 3.89 -14.63
N VAL A 114 3.66 2.65 -14.77
CA VAL A 114 3.62 1.95 -16.06
C VAL A 114 2.70 2.73 -16.98
N ASN A 115 3.19 3.09 -18.16
CA ASN A 115 2.34 3.72 -19.17
C ASN A 115 1.33 2.70 -19.73
N GLU A 116 0.22 3.16 -20.33
CA GLU A 116 -0.84 2.26 -20.78
C GLU A 116 -0.37 1.18 -21.76
N LYS A 117 0.60 1.50 -22.63
CA LYS A 117 1.16 0.55 -23.60
C LYS A 117 1.90 -0.59 -22.91
N GLU A 118 2.73 -0.27 -21.92
CA GLU A 118 3.48 -1.25 -21.13
C GLU A 118 2.53 -2.08 -20.24
N VAL A 119 1.41 -1.50 -19.75
CA VAL A 119 0.33 -2.29 -19.10
C VAL A 119 -0.19 -3.34 -20.09
N ASP A 120 -0.57 -2.92 -21.30
CA ASP A 120 -1.19 -3.80 -22.29
C ASP A 120 -0.24 -4.90 -22.77
N GLU A 121 1.05 -4.59 -22.95
CA GLU A 121 2.07 -5.58 -23.26
C GLU A 121 2.20 -6.63 -22.15
N ILE A 122 2.21 -6.21 -20.89
CA ILE A 122 2.29 -7.13 -19.74
C ILE A 122 1.03 -8.00 -19.63
N ILE A 123 -0.16 -7.41 -19.83
CA ILE A 123 -1.43 -8.14 -19.87
C ILE A 123 -1.43 -9.17 -21.00
N ASN A 124 -1.07 -8.77 -22.22
CA ASN A 124 -1.06 -9.65 -23.39
C ASN A 124 -0.07 -10.79 -23.23
N LYS A 125 1.13 -10.51 -22.70
CA LYS A 125 2.12 -11.54 -22.38
C LYS A 125 1.60 -12.50 -21.31
N ALA A 126 0.98 -11.99 -20.24
CA ALA A 126 0.41 -12.83 -19.19
C ALA A 126 -0.76 -13.69 -19.70
N LYS A 127 -1.62 -13.16 -20.59
CA LYS A 127 -2.69 -13.94 -21.26
C LYS A 127 -2.09 -15.07 -22.08
N SER A 128 -1.10 -14.79 -22.94
CA SER A 128 -0.43 -15.81 -23.75
C SER A 128 0.26 -16.88 -22.89
N ASP A 129 0.94 -16.49 -21.81
CA ASP A 129 1.56 -17.44 -20.89
C ASP A 129 0.51 -18.29 -20.16
N CYS A 130 -0.64 -17.70 -19.80
CA CYS A 130 -1.75 -18.39 -19.15
C CYS A 130 -2.51 -19.33 -20.10
N ASP A 131 -2.64 -18.99 -21.37
CA ASP A 131 -3.27 -19.82 -22.40
C ASP A 131 -2.47 -21.08 -22.73
N LYS A 132 -1.14 -21.02 -22.56
CA LYS A 132 -0.25 -22.19 -22.68
C LYS A 132 -0.38 -23.17 -21.51
N MET A 133 -1.04 -22.78 -20.41
CA MET A 133 -1.26 -23.63 -19.25
C MET A 133 -2.58 -24.38 -19.38
N THR A 134 -2.55 -25.70 -19.22
CA THR A 134 -3.76 -26.53 -19.12
C THR A 134 -4.40 -26.37 -17.74
N LEU A 135 -5.41 -25.51 -17.65
CA LEU A 135 -6.19 -25.29 -16.44
C LEU A 135 -7.60 -25.87 -16.60
N TYR A 136 -8.01 -26.75 -15.68
CA TYR A 136 -9.31 -27.42 -15.68
C TYR A 136 -10.50 -26.48 -15.37
N ASN A 137 -10.26 -25.30 -14.78
CA ASN A 137 -11.32 -24.38 -14.34
C ASN A 137 -11.03 -22.92 -14.74
N GLN A 138 -12.02 -22.28 -15.36
CA GLN A 138 -11.99 -20.90 -15.84
C GLN A 138 -11.86 -19.87 -14.71
N ASN A 139 -12.41 -20.13 -13.52
CA ASN A 139 -12.21 -19.28 -12.35
C ASN A 139 -10.75 -19.31 -11.89
N SER A 140 -10.13 -20.49 -11.86
CA SER A 140 -8.71 -20.63 -11.54
C SER A 140 -7.82 -19.90 -12.55
N LYS A 141 -8.22 -19.88 -13.82
CA LYS A 141 -7.53 -19.14 -14.89
C LYS A 141 -7.53 -17.63 -14.66
N SER A 142 -8.67 -17.05 -14.27
CA SER A 142 -8.77 -15.61 -13.97
C SER A 142 -7.91 -15.19 -12.77
N ILE A 143 -7.90 -16.00 -11.69
CA ILE A 143 -7.10 -15.74 -10.48
C ILE A 143 -5.61 -15.84 -10.81
N LEU A 144 -5.22 -16.85 -11.58
CA LEU A 144 -3.83 -17.05 -12.00
C LEU A 144 -3.35 -15.91 -12.90
N LEU A 145 -4.16 -15.51 -13.90
CA LEU A 145 -3.85 -14.38 -14.78
C LEU A 145 -3.65 -13.09 -13.98
N MET A 146 -4.56 -12.77 -13.05
CA MET A 146 -4.43 -11.62 -12.17
C MET A 146 -3.13 -11.70 -11.34
N GLY A 147 -2.81 -12.87 -10.78
CA GLY A 147 -1.56 -13.10 -10.05
C GLY A 147 -0.30 -12.88 -10.90
N MET A 148 -0.31 -13.33 -12.16
CA MET A 148 0.82 -13.14 -13.09
C MET A 148 1.03 -11.68 -13.46
N ILE A 149 -0.05 -10.95 -13.76
CA ILE A 149 0.00 -9.52 -14.07
C ILE A 149 0.48 -8.74 -12.84
N MET A 150 -0.13 -9.00 -11.68
CA MET A 150 0.23 -8.31 -10.43
C MET A 150 1.65 -8.62 -9.98
N LYS A 151 2.23 -9.78 -10.32
CA LYS A 151 3.65 -10.07 -10.05
C LYS A 151 4.58 -9.17 -10.88
N LYS A 152 4.22 -8.86 -12.13
CA LYS A 152 5.00 -8.01 -13.05
C LYS A 152 4.77 -6.52 -12.84
N LEU A 153 3.55 -6.13 -12.45
CA LEU A 153 3.12 -4.75 -12.22
C LEU A 153 3.10 -4.34 -10.73
N ARG A 154 3.62 -5.18 -9.83
CA ARG A 154 3.58 -4.94 -8.38
C ARG A 154 4.17 -3.56 -8.07
N GLY A 155 3.35 -2.69 -7.50
CA GLY A 155 3.77 -1.35 -7.09
C GLY A 155 3.77 -0.29 -8.19
N ARG A 156 3.50 -0.68 -9.46
CA ARG A 156 3.53 0.23 -10.62
C ARG A 156 2.16 0.60 -11.17
N SER A 157 1.10 -0.14 -10.80
CA SER A 157 -0.28 0.12 -11.23
C SER A 157 -1.30 -0.34 -10.18
N PRO A 158 -2.41 0.39 -9.96
CA PRO A 158 -3.50 -0.04 -9.07
C PRO A 158 -4.17 -1.33 -9.55
N ALA A 159 -4.36 -2.29 -8.63
CA ALA A 159 -5.01 -3.57 -8.92
C ALA A 159 -6.43 -3.42 -9.46
N LYS A 160 -7.16 -2.38 -9.05
CA LYS A 160 -8.51 -2.09 -9.54
C LYS A 160 -8.52 -1.83 -11.05
N ILE A 161 -7.59 -1.01 -11.55
CA ILE A 161 -7.49 -0.68 -12.98
C ILE A 161 -7.20 -1.94 -13.80
N ILE A 162 -6.31 -2.79 -13.30
CA ILE A 162 -5.97 -4.06 -13.95
C ILE A 162 -7.17 -5.01 -13.96
N ALA A 163 -7.88 -5.12 -12.83
CA ALA A 163 -9.07 -5.96 -12.72
C ALA A 163 -10.15 -5.54 -13.73
N ASP A 164 -10.42 -4.25 -13.84
CA ASP A 164 -11.39 -3.70 -14.79
C ASP A 164 -10.95 -3.99 -16.24
N ARG A 165 -9.66 -3.80 -16.58
CA ARG A 165 -9.12 -4.06 -17.94
C ARG A 165 -9.22 -5.52 -18.38
N ILE A 166 -9.06 -6.47 -17.45
CA ILE A 166 -9.10 -7.90 -17.78
C ILE A 166 -10.47 -8.54 -17.53
N GLY A 167 -11.47 -7.76 -17.09
CA GLY A 167 -12.80 -8.26 -16.72
C GLY A 167 -12.77 -9.23 -15.53
N PHE A 168 -11.86 -9.01 -14.57
CA PHE A 168 -11.72 -9.88 -13.41
C PHE A 168 -12.89 -9.69 -12.44
N VAL A 169 -13.79 -10.67 -12.40
CA VAL A 169 -14.84 -10.75 -11.38
C VAL A 169 -14.33 -11.67 -10.27
N LYS A 170 -14.03 -11.09 -9.11
CA LYS A 170 -13.65 -11.90 -7.94
C LYS A 170 -14.85 -12.78 -7.60
N GLY A 171 -14.68 -14.10 -7.76
CA GLY A 171 -15.74 -15.07 -7.50
C GLY A 171 -16.41 -14.79 -6.17
N VAL A 172 -17.69 -14.42 -6.23
CA VAL A 172 -18.57 -14.30 -5.07
C VAL A 172 -18.60 -15.70 -4.45
N LYS A 173 -18.06 -15.81 -3.23
CA LYS A 173 -18.50 -16.84 -2.30
C LYS A 173 -19.50 -16.19 -1.38
#